data_AF-A0A812Y9Y5-F1
#
_entry.id   AF-A0A812Y9Y5-F1
#
_cell.length_a   1.000
_cell.length_b   1.000
_cell.length_c   1.000
_cell.angle_alpha   90.00
_cell.angle_beta   90.00
_cell.angle_gamma   90.00
#
_symmetry.space_group_name_H-M   'P 1'
#
loop_
_entity.id
_entity.type
_entity.pdbx_description
1 polymer ?
#
loop_
_entity_poly.entity_id
_entity_poly.type
_entity_poly.pdbx_seq_one_letter_code
_entity_poly.pdbx_strand_id
1 'polypeptide(L)'
;MATGSGGKDMSKLEGVKEVAGSNPVVYVFDQELQRPLKCAPPPPAPRERRKSGRGKEAEGRTPRGRRERCLESVLKLAEYNQRDLVQHWKNQSSGRRKKAIPRQTFPDEMAMEAFGLNLDRWLQERLLQDTLERDARWDPPASEGDPSYPFMYYRYLPPRTVENAYIEPEEGWSRGFHGTWFYALWNILESGVLLESSSKERGHDFYSPGVYLTPSLSGSIWYARPHHMFDDAMYHRVIVEVLYDTSKVMPLKGKVASRAVVVSSDAVAITGIIIQPNSPPYAGEERCETFDPSLEVIPRQFEPRRRRRKRRRSKSRELHAQAAQVVKSEECDSGADHRHDVRRDRRSLSALRAAFVQQLGTHPDEFGRRPLQRRRRRSGA
;
A
#
# COMPACT_ATOMS: atom_id res chain seq x y z
N MET A 1 -29.05 75.80 -27.31
CA MET A 1 -28.56 76.07 -25.94
C MET A 1 -29.77 76.06 -25.01
N ALA A 2 -29.55 75.68 -23.75
CA ALA A 2 -30.53 75.40 -22.69
C ALA A 2 -31.03 73.94 -22.62
N THR A 3 -30.28 73.13 -21.87
CA THR A 3 -30.75 71.89 -21.23
C THR A 3 -31.10 72.21 -19.77
N GLY A 4 -32.26 71.76 -19.31
CA GLY A 4 -32.71 71.94 -17.94
C GLY A 4 -33.68 70.85 -17.48
N SER A 5 -33.36 70.30 -16.30
CA SER A 5 -34.22 69.58 -15.33
C SER A 5 -34.84 68.22 -15.76
N GLY A 6 -34.88 67.18 -14.91
CA GLY A 6 -34.50 67.13 -13.49
C GLY A 6 -34.69 65.75 -12.84
N GLY A 7 -34.17 65.68 -11.61
CA GLY A 7 -34.82 65.10 -10.43
C GLY A 7 -34.92 63.57 -10.27
N LYS A 8 -34.11 63.02 -9.34
CA LYS A 8 -34.63 62.57 -8.02
C LYS A 8 -33.52 62.25 -7.01
N ASP A 9 -33.63 62.91 -5.84
CA ASP A 9 -33.03 62.63 -4.52
C ASP A 9 -33.12 61.14 -4.12
N MET A 10 -32.17 60.49 -3.42
CA MET A 10 -31.33 60.86 -2.27
C MET A 10 -32.10 61.24 -0.98
N SER A 11 -32.76 60.26 -0.35
CA SER A 11 -32.79 60.20 1.12
C SER A 11 -33.28 58.84 1.63
N LYS A 12 -32.34 58.04 2.15
CA LYS A 12 -32.41 57.25 3.40
C LYS A 12 -31.20 56.31 3.47
N LEU A 13 -30.07 56.89 3.85
CA LEU A 13 -28.91 56.19 4.40
C LEU A 13 -29.01 56.36 5.92
N GLU A 14 -29.26 55.25 6.63
CA GLU A 14 -28.56 54.83 7.85
C GLU A 14 -29.33 53.67 8.50
N GLY A 15 -28.60 52.58 8.76
CA GLY A 15 -29.13 51.34 9.29
C GLY A 15 -28.15 50.19 9.05
N VAL A 16 -26.94 50.31 9.62
CA VAL A 16 -25.95 49.23 9.66
C VAL A 16 -26.57 48.01 10.34
N LYS A 17 -26.66 46.90 9.62
CA LYS A 17 -26.62 45.55 10.20
C LYS A 17 -25.68 44.70 9.37
N GLU A 18 -24.50 44.51 9.94
CA GLU A 18 -23.52 43.51 9.56
C GLU A 18 -24.05 42.12 9.91
N VAL A 19 -24.11 41.20 8.93
CA VAL A 19 -24.06 39.75 9.19
C VAL A 19 -23.26 39.08 8.08
N ALA A 20 -22.24 38.36 8.51
CA ALA A 20 -21.28 37.59 7.74
C ALA A 20 -21.91 36.47 6.89
N GLY A 21 -21.28 36.18 5.75
CA GLY A 21 -21.62 35.05 4.88
C GLY A 21 -20.73 35.01 3.65
N SER A 22 -19.46 34.67 3.83
CA SER A 22 -18.51 34.42 2.75
C SER A 22 -18.97 33.24 1.89
N ASN A 23 -19.38 33.50 0.65
CA ASN A 23 -19.54 32.48 -0.38
C ASN A 23 -18.18 31.80 -0.67
N PRO A 24 -18.13 30.47 -0.86
CA PRO A 24 -16.88 29.79 -1.19
C PRO A 24 -16.40 30.18 -2.58
N VAL A 25 -15.16 30.65 -2.65
CA VAL A 25 -14.43 30.88 -3.91
C VAL A 25 -14.14 29.52 -4.53
N VAL A 26 -14.75 29.25 -5.69
CA VAL A 26 -14.45 28.09 -6.53
C VAL A 26 -13.29 28.46 -7.45
N TYR A 27 -12.11 27.87 -7.22
CA TYR A 27 -11.01 27.98 -8.17
C TYR A 27 -11.16 26.92 -9.26
N VAL A 28 -11.50 27.37 -10.47
CA VAL A 28 -11.36 26.58 -11.70
C VAL A 28 -9.96 26.87 -12.23
N PHE A 29 -9.05 25.90 -12.14
CA PHE A 29 -7.72 26.01 -12.72
C PHE A 29 -7.80 25.79 -14.23
N ASP A 30 -7.78 26.88 -14.98
CA ASP A 30 -7.59 26.86 -16.42
C ASP A 30 -6.12 26.59 -16.76
N GLN A 31 -5.90 25.81 -17.82
CA GLN A 31 -4.60 25.38 -18.29
C GLN A 31 -3.90 26.52 -19.03
N GLU A 32 -2.84 27.10 -18.46
CA GLU A 32 -1.80 27.77 -19.25
C GLU A 32 -0.48 27.86 -18.46
N LEU A 33 0.28 26.77 -18.46
CA LEU A 33 1.67 26.78 -18.00
C LEU A 33 2.56 27.37 -19.09
N GLN A 34 2.89 28.65 -18.97
CA GLN A 34 4.04 29.24 -19.64
C GLN A 34 5.35 28.69 -19.05
N ARG A 35 6.36 28.65 -19.92
CA ARG A 35 7.68 27.98 -19.84
C ARG A 35 8.51 28.25 -18.56
N PRO A 36 9.45 27.35 -18.22
CA PRO A 36 10.25 27.43 -16.99
C PRO A 36 11.27 28.56 -17.00
N LEU A 37 11.40 29.26 -15.87
CA LEU A 37 12.53 30.11 -15.57
C LEU A 37 13.62 29.29 -14.84
N LYS A 38 14.76 29.14 -15.55
CA LYS A 38 16.15 28.90 -15.12
C LYS A 38 16.39 28.01 -13.88
N CYS A 39 17.05 26.89 -14.16
CA CYS A 39 17.61 25.87 -13.26
C CYS A 39 18.24 26.42 -11.97
N ALA A 40 17.90 25.79 -10.85
CA ALA A 40 18.73 25.81 -9.65
C ALA A 40 20.07 25.08 -9.94
N PRO A 41 21.19 25.52 -9.35
CA PRO A 41 22.49 24.88 -9.57
C PRO A 41 22.55 23.48 -8.95
N PRO A 42 23.29 22.53 -9.56
CA PRO A 42 23.41 21.17 -9.06
C PRO A 42 24.23 21.11 -7.74
N PRO A 43 23.99 20.10 -6.89
CA PRO A 43 24.76 19.90 -5.66
C PRO A 43 26.23 19.58 -5.95
N PRO A 44 27.15 19.91 -5.02
CA PRO A 44 28.59 19.74 -5.25
C PRO A 44 28.99 18.26 -5.34
N ALA A 45 29.84 17.97 -6.33
CA ALA A 45 30.34 16.62 -6.62
C ALA A 45 31.18 16.02 -5.46
N PRO A 46 31.15 14.69 -5.24
CA PRO A 46 32.00 14.03 -4.26
C PRO A 46 33.48 14.10 -4.68
N ARG A 47 34.36 14.44 -3.72
CA ARG A 47 35.82 14.47 -3.92
C ARG A 47 36.36 13.07 -4.24
N GLU A 48 37.10 12.95 -5.35
CA GLU A 48 37.80 11.73 -5.75
C GLU A 48 38.80 11.25 -4.68
N ARG A 49 38.58 10.05 -4.14
CA ARG A 49 39.63 9.30 -3.44
C ARG A 49 40.47 8.55 -4.47
N ARG A 50 41.76 8.87 -4.50
CA ARG A 50 42.81 8.18 -5.28
C ARG A 50 42.74 6.66 -5.10
N LYS A 51 42.71 5.95 -6.22
CA LYS A 51 42.79 4.49 -6.31
C LYS A 51 44.19 4.01 -5.91
N SER A 52 44.28 3.07 -4.98
CA SER A 52 45.49 2.27 -4.74
C SER A 52 45.21 0.78 -5.03
N GLY A 53 45.79 0.30 -6.13
CA GLY A 53 46.48 -0.99 -6.22
C GLY A 53 45.73 -2.31 -5.98
N ARG A 54 45.41 -2.97 -7.11
CA ARG A 54 45.85 -4.35 -7.47
C ARG A 54 45.30 -5.54 -6.66
N GLY A 55 44.38 -6.28 -7.29
CA GLY A 55 44.00 -7.66 -6.93
C GLY A 55 43.35 -8.34 -8.14
N LYS A 56 43.81 -9.55 -8.47
CA LYS A 56 43.70 -10.25 -9.76
C LYS A 56 42.28 -10.62 -10.21
N GLU A 57 42.17 -10.68 -11.54
CA GLU A 57 41.01 -11.06 -12.35
C GLU A 57 40.47 -12.46 -12.00
N ALA A 58 39.14 -12.55 -11.92
CA ALA A 58 38.38 -13.76 -12.19
C ALA A 58 37.47 -13.47 -13.38
N GLU A 59 37.85 -13.97 -14.56
CA GLU A 59 37.07 -13.91 -15.78
C GLU A 59 35.74 -14.67 -15.61
N GLY A 60 34.64 -14.11 -16.12
CA GLY A 60 33.46 -14.90 -16.47
C GLY A 60 32.07 -14.36 -16.11
N ARG A 61 31.91 -13.18 -15.47
CA ARG A 61 30.61 -12.50 -15.38
C ARG A 61 30.80 -10.99 -15.44
N THR A 62 30.28 -10.34 -16.48
CA THR A 62 30.24 -8.88 -16.53
C THR A 62 29.45 -8.34 -15.32
N PRO A 63 29.88 -7.24 -14.67
CA PRO A 63 29.19 -6.66 -13.52
C PRO A 63 27.70 -6.36 -13.77
N ARG A 64 27.37 -6.01 -15.02
CA ARG A 64 26.03 -5.67 -15.48
C ARG A 64 25.04 -6.82 -15.33
N GLY A 65 25.40 -8.03 -15.76
CA GLY A 65 24.53 -9.21 -15.68
C GLY A 65 24.34 -9.78 -14.26
N ARG A 66 25.12 -9.31 -13.27
CA ARG A 66 24.88 -9.63 -11.84
C ARG A 66 23.93 -8.63 -11.19
N ARG A 67 24.03 -7.33 -11.53
CA ARG A 67 23.10 -6.28 -11.07
C ARG A 67 21.68 -6.51 -11.61
N GLU A 68 21.53 -6.82 -12.91
CA GLU A 68 20.21 -7.07 -13.53
C GLU A 68 19.48 -8.27 -12.90
N ARG A 69 20.21 -9.38 -12.63
CA ARG A 69 19.65 -10.56 -11.93
C ARG A 69 19.24 -10.27 -10.48
N CYS A 70 19.91 -9.31 -9.83
CA CYS A 70 19.55 -8.85 -8.49
C CYS A 70 18.23 -8.06 -8.53
N LEU A 71 18.11 -7.10 -9.46
CA LEU A 71 16.92 -6.28 -9.63
C LEU A 71 15.67 -7.13 -9.96
N GLU A 72 15.76 -8.04 -10.92
CA GLU A 72 14.61 -8.90 -11.28
C GLU A 72 14.14 -9.74 -10.09
N SER A 73 15.06 -10.25 -9.28
CA SER A 73 14.73 -11.04 -8.10
C SER A 73 14.05 -10.20 -7.02
N VAL A 74 14.53 -8.97 -6.80
CA VAL A 74 13.93 -8.01 -5.86
C VAL A 74 12.54 -7.57 -6.33
N LEU A 75 12.36 -7.28 -7.62
CA LEU A 75 11.04 -6.93 -8.18
C LEU A 75 10.02 -8.06 -7.98
N LYS A 76 10.40 -9.30 -8.29
CA LYS A 76 9.53 -10.47 -8.05
C LYS A 76 9.19 -10.65 -6.58
N LEU A 77 10.15 -10.42 -5.68
CA LEU A 77 9.91 -10.52 -4.24
C LEU A 77 8.99 -9.40 -3.76
N ALA A 78 9.22 -8.15 -4.17
CA ALA A 78 8.41 -7.00 -3.81
C ALA A 78 6.96 -7.15 -4.34
N GLU A 79 6.78 -7.62 -5.57
CA GLU A 79 5.48 -7.95 -6.15
C GLU A 79 4.79 -9.10 -5.38
N TYR A 80 5.56 -10.14 -5.02
CA TYR A 80 5.08 -11.22 -4.17
C TYR A 80 4.73 -10.77 -2.75
N ASN A 81 5.31 -9.69 -2.22
CA ASN A 81 4.89 -9.14 -0.93
C ASN A 81 3.57 -8.38 -1.09
N GLN A 82 3.43 -7.58 -2.16
CA GLN A 82 2.25 -6.76 -2.41
C GLN A 82 1.00 -7.61 -2.79
N ARG A 83 1.16 -8.66 -3.60
CA ARG A 83 0.09 -9.58 -4.04
C ARG A 83 -1.21 -8.85 -4.42
N ASP A 84 -2.31 -9.20 -3.75
CA ASP A 84 -3.65 -8.69 -3.97
C ASP A 84 -4.02 -7.58 -2.95
N LEU A 85 -3.05 -7.09 -2.17
CA LEU A 85 -3.29 -6.06 -1.15
C LEU A 85 -3.82 -4.77 -1.77
N VAL A 86 -3.38 -4.41 -2.97
CA VAL A 86 -3.88 -3.21 -3.68
C VAL A 86 -5.40 -3.29 -3.92
N GLN A 87 -5.94 -4.47 -4.24
CA GLN A 87 -7.38 -4.65 -4.36
C GLN A 87 -8.10 -4.51 -3.02
N HIS A 88 -7.52 -5.04 -1.93
CA HIS A 88 -8.08 -4.87 -0.59
C HIS A 88 -8.05 -3.40 -0.14
N TRP A 89 -6.98 -2.67 -0.44
CA TRP A 89 -6.85 -1.24 -0.19
C TRP A 89 -7.96 -0.46 -0.86
N LYS A 90 -8.19 -0.69 -2.16
CA LYS A 90 -9.30 -0.07 -2.90
C LYS A 90 -10.65 -0.38 -2.27
N ASN A 91 -10.89 -1.63 -1.91
CA ASN A 91 -12.15 -2.03 -1.27
C ASN A 91 -12.36 -1.27 0.05
N GLN A 92 -11.32 -1.11 0.87
CA GLN A 92 -11.38 -0.38 2.14
C GLN A 92 -11.51 1.14 1.95
N SER A 93 -10.81 1.72 0.97
CA SER A 93 -10.79 3.18 0.78
C SER A 93 -12.00 3.71 0.01
N SER A 94 -12.62 2.85 -0.79
CA SER A 94 -13.76 3.20 -1.63
C SER A 94 -15.01 3.55 -0.79
N GLY A 95 -15.85 4.41 -1.35
CA GLY A 95 -17.12 4.77 -0.74
C GLY A 95 -17.75 5.94 -1.49
N ARG A 96 -18.98 5.76 -1.98
CA ARG A 96 -19.69 6.83 -2.69
C ARG A 96 -20.08 7.92 -1.69
N ARG A 97 -19.88 9.19 -2.09
CA ARG A 97 -20.36 10.38 -1.37
C ARG A 97 -19.75 10.60 0.03
N LYS A 98 -18.45 10.30 0.17
CA LYS A 98 -17.70 10.70 1.36
C LYS A 98 -17.59 12.23 1.44
N LYS A 99 -17.94 12.81 2.60
CA LYS A 99 -17.79 14.27 2.85
C LYS A 99 -16.30 14.64 2.96
N ALA A 100 -15.98 15.89 2.66
CA ALA A 100 -14.68 16.46 3.02
C ALA A 100 -14.49 16.40 4.54
N ILE A 101 -13.25 16.23 4.98
CA ILE A 101 -12.90 16.29 6.39
C ILE A 101 -12.13 17.59 6.61
N PRO A 102 -12.50 18.40 7.62
CA PRO A 102 -11.74 19.62 7.92
C PRO A 102 -10.35 19.26 8.42
N ARG A 103 -9.39 20.13 8.12
CA ARG A 103 -8.05 20.08 8.71
C ARG A 103 -8.15 20.19 10.23
N GLN A 104 -7.30 19.48 10.96
CA GLN A 104 -7.18 19.71 12.39
C GLN A 104 -6.59 21.09 12.66
N THR A 105 -7.11 21.80 13.66
CA THR A 105 -6.78 23.20 13.95
C THR A 105 -5.56 23.37 14.86
N PHE A 106 -4.70 22.35 14.96
CA PHE A 106 -3.44 22.48 15.69
C PHE A 106 -2.51 23.46 14.97
N PRO A 107 -1.67 24.22 15.71
CA PRO A 107 -0.55 24.92 15.09
C PRO A 107 0.31 23.97 14.27
N ASP A 108 0.75 24.39 13.09
CA ASP A 108 1.50 23.54 12.15
C ASP A 108 2.74 22.93 12.80
N GLU A 109 3.44 23.69 13.65
CA GLU A 109 4.60 23.22 14.40
C GLU A 109 4.27 22.01 15.30
N MET A 110 3.18 22.09 16.07
CA MET A 110 2.74 20.99 16.93
C MET A 110 2.28 19.78 16.11
N ALA A 111 1.59 20.01 14.99
CA ALA A 111 1.16 18.95 14.09
C ALA A 111 2.36 18.20 13.49
N MET A 112 3.40 18.93 13.07
CA MET A 112 4.64 18.36 12.54
C MET A 112 5.44 17.62 13.62
N GLU A 113 5.52 18.15 14.83
CA GLU A 113 6.22 17.50 15.95
C GLU A 113 5.53 16.19 16.35
N ALA A 114 4.20 16.23 16.54
CA ALA A 114 3.42 15.03 16.85
C ALA A 114 3.53 13.98 15.74
N PHE A 115 3.45 14.41 14.48
CA PHE A 115 3.66 13.53 13.33
C PHE A 115 5.08 12.94 13.33
N GLY A 116 6.11 13.76 13.55
CA GLY A 116 7.51 13.31 13.58
C GLY A 116 7.75 12.20 14.59
N LEU A 117 7.26 12.37 15.83
CA LEU A 117 7.36 11.36 16.89
C LEU A 117 6.64 10.05 16.52
N ASN A 118 5.47 10.15 15.90
CA ASN A 118 4.70 8.98 15.48
C ASN A 118 5.36 8.26 14.28
N LEU A 119 5.89 9.01 13.32
CA LEU A 119 6.62 8.46 12.19
C LEU A 119 7.90 7.76 12.65
N ASP A 120 8.67 8.36 13.55
CA ASP A 120 9.88 7.76 14.10
C ASP A 120 9.59 6.43 14.79
N ARG A 121 8.51 6.36 15.58
CA ARG A 121 8.04 5.11 16.18
C ARG A 121 7.66 4.08 15.11
N TRP A 122 6.89 4.50 14.11
CA TRP A 122 6.46 3.63 13.01
C TRP A 122 7.65 3.05 12.24
N LEU A 123 8.69 3.85 12.00
CA LEU A 123 9.94 3.44 11.37
C LEU A 123 10.71 2.46 12.27
N GLN A 124 10.85 2.76 13.57
CA GLN A 124 11.56 1.90 14.52
C GLN A 124 10.92 0.51 14.66
N GLU A 125 9.59 0.44 14.73
CA GLU A 125 8.85 -0.83 14.80
C GLU A 125 9.09 -1.73 13.58
N ARG A 126 9.52 -1.14 12.46
CA ARG A 126 9.78 -1.80 11.18
C ARG A 126 11.27 -1.94 10.87
N LEU A 127 12.14 -1.51 11.78
CA LEU A 127 13.60 -1.46 11.61
C LEU A 127 14.04 -0.57 10.42
N LEU A 128 13.29 0.50 10.16
CA LEU A 128 13.48 1.43 9.06
C LEU A 128 14.06 2.79 9.50
N GLN A 129 14.40 2.97 10.78
CA GLN A 129 14.85 4.26 11.32
C GLN A 129 16.11 4.80 10.63
N ASP A 130 16.95 3.92 10.07
CA ASP A 130 18.17 4.28 9.36
C ASP A 130 17.96 4.45 7.84
N THR A 131 16.73 4.26 7.35
CA THR A 131 16.40 4.34 5.92
C THR A 131 15.87 5.70 5.48
N LEU A 132 15.46 6.54 6.43
CA LEU A 132 14.97 7.89 6.18
C LEU A 132 15.62 8.88 7.13
N GLU A 133 16.13 9.98 6.58
CA GLU A 133 16.70 11.07 7.35
C GLU A 133 15.95 12.36 7.04
N ARG A 134 15.39 12.99 8.07
CA ARG A 134 14.70 14.28 7.95
C ARG A 134 15.68 15.35 7.46
N ASP A 135 15.34 16.04 6.36
CA ASP A 135 16.14 17.18 5.87
C ASP A 135 15.26 18.38 5.49
N ALA A 136 15.06 19.29 6.45
CA ALA A 136 14.17 20.45 6.32
C ALA A 136 14.61 21.46 5.26
N ARG A 137 15.88 21.41 4.85
CA ARG A 137 16.40 22.30 3.79
C ARG A 137 15.82 21.96 2.42
N TRP A 138 15.29 20.76 2.27
CA TRP A 138 14.71 20.23 1.04
C TRP A 138 13.18 20.10 1.11
N ASP A 139 12.54 20.65 2.15
CA ASP A 139 11.08 20.72 2.20
C ASP A 139 10.57 21.48 0.97
N PRO A 140 9.70 20.86 0.16
CA PRO A 140 9.07 21.56 -0.94
C PRO A 140 8.33 22.80 -0.45
N PRO A 141 8.43 23.94 -1.14
CA PRO A 141 7.65 25.10 -0.80
C PRO A 141 6.17 24.79 -0.96
N ALA A 142 5.33 25.43 -0.14
CA ALA A 142 3.88 25.30 -0.20
C ALA A 142 3.32 25.50 -1.63
N SER A 143 3.96 26.36 -2.43
CA SER A 143 3.59 26.62 -3.83
C SER A 143 3.78 25.44 -4.80
N GLU A 144 4.61 24.44 -4.46
CA GLU A 144 4.79 23.24 -5.29
C GLU A 144 3.68 22.18 -5.07
N GLY A 145 2.80 22.39 -4.08
CA GLY A 145 1.75 21.47 -3.70
C GLY A 145 0.39 22.10 -3.44
N ASP A 146 -0.39 21.48 -2.54
CA ASP A 146 -1.48 22.21 -1.89
C ASP A 146 -0.84 23.13 -0.83
N PRO A 147 -0.85 24.46 -1.05
CA PRO A 147 -0.18 25.40 -0.17
C PRO A 147 -0.79 25.45 1.23
N SER A 148 -1.94 24.81 1.41
CA SER A 148 -2.65 24.72 2.68
C SER A 148 -1.95 23.80 3.69
N TYR A 149 -0.97 22.98 3.26
CA TYR A 149 -0.32 21.98 4.13
C TYR A 149 1.20 21.93 3.93
N PRO A 150 2.01 21.95 5.02
CA PRO A 150 3.46 21.87 4.92
C PRO A 150 3.90 20.50 4.41
N PHE A 151 4.99 20.49 3.64
CA PHE A 151 5.68 19.28 3.25
C PHE A 151 6.87 19.02 4.16
N MET A 152 7.11 17.75 4.46
CA MET A 152 8.32 17.29 5.15
C MET A 152 9.10 16.36 4.24
N TYR A 153 10.33 16.73 3.93
CA TYR A 153 11.25 15.91 3.14
C TYR A 153 12.10 15.01 4.02
N TYR A 154 12.22 13.76 3.58
CA TYR A 154 13.08 12.74 4.16
C TYR A 154 13.97 12.16 3.05
N ARG A 155 15.28 12.32 3.22
CA ARG A 155 16.28 11.74 2.33
C ARG A 155 16.25 10.23 2.46
N TYR A 156 16.19 9.52 1.33
CA TYR A 156 16.22 8.07 1.34
C TYR A 156 17.66 7.56 1.45
N LEU A 157 17.89 6.70 2.45
CA LEU A 157 19.15 6.04 2.72
C LEU A 157 18.95 4.53 2.48
N PRO A 158 19.28 4.00 1.30
CA PRO A 158 18.94 2.62 0.97
C PRO A 158 19.64 1.62 1.91
N PRO A 159 18.90 0.66 2.48
CA PRO A 159 19.50 -0.38 3.31
C PRO A 159 20.45 -1.23 2.47
N ARG A 160 21.58 -1.64 3.08
CA ARG A 160 22.61 -2.46 2.42
C ARG A 160 22.30 -3.96 2.54
N THR A 161 21.14 -4.37 2.03
CA THR A 161 20.67 -5.76 2.04
C THR A 161 20.67 -6.35 0.62
N VAL A 162 20.55 -7.68 0.50
CA VAL A 162 20.44 -8.33 -0.83
C VAL A 162 19.03 -8.24 -1.41
N GLU A 163 18.07 -7.90 -0.55
CA GLU A 163 16.67 -7.65 -0.88
C GLU A 163 16.43 -6.21 -1.35
N ASN A 164 17.43 -5.33 -1.26
CA ASN A 164 17.37 -3.97 -1.77
C ASN A 164 18.10 -3.87 -3.13
N ALA A 165 17.39 -3.37 -4.14
CA ALA A 165 17.92 -3.18 -5.49
C ALA A 165 18.02 -1.69 -5.86
N TYR A 166 18.39 -0.84 -4.89
CA TYR A 166 18.58 0.60 -5.10
C TYR A 166 19.28 0.89 -6.43
N ILE A 167 18.65 1.74 -7.21
CA ILE A 167 19.13 2.18 -8.52
C ILE A 167 19.84 3.51 -8.32
N GLU A 168 21.13 3.53 -8.67
CA GLU A 168 21.91 4.77 -8.71
C GLU A 168 21.43 5.60 -9.92
N PRO A 169 20.95 6.83 -9.72
CA PRO A 169 20.52 7.68 -10.83
C PRO A 169 21.73 8.10 -11.69
N GLU A 170 21.52 8.23 -13.01
CA GLU A 170 22.54 8.71 -13.94
C GLU A 170 22.39 10.20 -14.25
N GLU A 171 23.42 10.78 -14.87
CA GLU A 171 23.38 12.16 -15.34
C GLU A 171 22.28 12.34 -16.39
N GLY A 172 21.54 13.46 -16.31
CA GLY A 172 20.45 13.77 -17.23
C GLY A 172 19.09 13.13 -16.88
N TRP A 173 19.01 12.31 -15.82
CA TRP A 173 17.72 11.84 -15.31
C TRP A 173 16.89 13.00 -14.78
N SER A 174 15.57 12.91 -14.95
CA SER A 174 14.63 13.98 -14.57
C SER A 174 13.93 13.68 -13.24
N ARG A 175 13.60 14.72 -12.49
CA ARG A 175 12.83 14.61 -11.24
C ARG A 175 11.37 14.27 -11.52
N GLY A 176 10.81 13.36 -10.73
CA GLY A 176 9.40 13.01 -10.75
C GLY A 176 8.90 12.61 -9.37
N PHE A 177 7.58 12.45 -9.27
CA PHE A 177 6.90 12.14 -8.03
C PHE A 177 5.91 10.99 -8.23
N HIS A 178 5.79 10.14 -7.21
CA HIS A 178 4.87 9.02 -7.18
C HIS A 178 4.05 9.06 -5.88
N GLY A 179 2.78 9.45 -5.96
CA GLY A 179 1.86 9.38 -4.83
C GLY A 179 1.50 7.92 -4.54
N THR A 180 1.55 7.52 -3.26
CA THR A 180 1.29 6.14 -2.86
C THR A 180 0.48 6.04 -1.56
N TRP A 181 0.37 4.84 -1.01
CA TRP A 181 -0.31 4.53 0.24
C TRP A 181 0.74 4.23 1.30
N PHE A 182 0.50 4.61 2.55
CA PHE A 182 1.40 4.23 3.65
C PHE A 182 1.54 2.71 3.80
N TYR A 183 0.51 1.94 3.45
CA TYR A 183 0.59 0.47 3.40
C TYR A 183 1.69 -0.06 2.48
N ALA A 184 2.08 0.67 1.43
CA ALA A 184 3.15 0.26 0.52
C ALA A 184 4.55 0.70 0.98
N LEU A 185 4.63 1.66 1.91
CA LEU A 185 5.86 2.40 2.17
C LEU A 185 6.98 1.50 2.72
N TRP A 186 6.69 0.56 3.62
CA TRP A 186 7.69 -0.37 4.14
C TRP A 186 8.35 -1.17 3.02
N ASN A 187 7.55 -1.78 2.14
CA ASN A 187 8.08 -2.56 1.03
C ASN A 187 8.88 -1.71 0.03
N ILE A 188 8.47 -0.47 -0.22
CA ILE A 188 9.22 0.46 -1.07
C ILE A 188 10.58 0.79 -0.46
N LEU A 189 10.62 1.17 0.82
CA LEU A 189 11.86 1.53 1.52
C LEU A 189 12.84 0.37 1.65
N GLU A 190 12.32 -0.83 1.91
CA GLU A 190 13.15 -2.03 2.08
C GLU A 190 13.69 -2.53 0.74
N SER A 191 12.85 -2.56 -0.31
CA SER A 191 13.26 -3.09 -1.63
C SER A 191 14.01 -2.08 -2.49
N GLY A 192 13.83 -0.78 -2.25
CA GLY A 192 14.45 0.30 -3.02
C GLY A 192 13.91 0.44 -4.44
N VAL A 193 12.75 -0.16 -4.75
CA VAL A 193 12.14 -0.16 -6.09
C VAL A 193 10.67 0.28 -6.05
N LEU A 194 10.21 0.88 -7.14
CA LEU A 194 8.78 1.09 -7.40
C LEU A 194 8.28 -0.01 -8.34
N LEU A 195 7.15 -0.63 -7.99
CA LEU A 195 6.54 -1.68 -8.78
C LEU A 195 5.68 -1.11 -9.91
N GLU A 196 5.68 -1.80 -11.05
CA GLU A 196 4.84 -1.45 -12.19
C GLU A 196 3.37 -1.83 -11.94
N SER A 197 2.47 -0.95 -12.36
CA SER A 197 1.05 -1.28 -12.46
C SER A 197 0.84 -2.21 -13.66
N SER A 198 0.72 -3.52 -13.45
CA SER A 198 0.60 -4.51 -14.54
C SER A 198 -0.68 -5.37 -14.58
N SER A 199 -1.49 -5.41 -13.51
CA SER A 199 -2.70 -6.26 -13.43
C SER A 199 -3.91 -5.54 -12.85
N LYS A 200 -4.99 -5.45 -13.64
CA LYS A 200 -6.27 -4.87 -13.20
C LYS A 200 -6.99 -5.78 -12.20
N GLU A 201 -6.76 -7.09 -12.31
CA GLU A 201 -7.32 -8.13 -11.45
C GLU A 201 -6.79 -8.02 -10.02
N ARG A 202 -5.54 -7.55 -9.85
CA ARG A 202 -4.94 -7.21 -8.56
C ARG A 202 -5.31 -5.83 -8.05
N GLY A 203 -6.22 -5.14 -8.74
CA GLY A 203 -6.70 -3.82 -8.39
C GLY A 203 -5.80 -2.68 -8.85
N HIS A 204 -4.86 -2.88 -9.78
CA HIS A 204 -4.07 -1.76 -10.29
C HIS A 204 -4.94 -0.90 -11.22
N ASP A 205 -4.82 0.43 -11.14
CA ASP A 205 -5.43 1.35 -12.12
C ASP A 205 -4.34 1.89 -13.04
N PHE A 206 -4.42 1.56 -14.32
CA PHE A 206 -3.44 1.97 -15.32
C PHE A 206 -4.01 1.93 -16.74
N TYR A 207 -3.40 2.73 -17.61
CA TYR A 207 -3.67 2.75 -19.05
C TYR A 207 -2.75 1.79 -19.81
N SER A 208 -1.44 1.94 -19.62
CA SER A 208 -0.38 1.01 -20.05
C SER A 208 0.41 0.49 -18.85
N PRO A 209 0.94 -0.75 -18.89
CA PRO A 209 1.80 -1.24 -17.82
C PRO A 209 3.01 -0.34 -17.58
N GLY A 210 3.40 -0.17 -16.33
CA GLY A 210 4.59 0.61 -15.94
C GLY A 210 4.45 1.32 -14.60
N VAL A 211 5.52 2.00 -14.20
CA VAL A 211 5.55 2.91 -13.04
C VAL A 211 5.03 4.27 -13.48
N TYR A 212 3.96 4.74 -12.82
CA TYR A 212 3.36 6.04 -13.10
C TYR A 212 3.98 7.10 -12.20
N LEU A 213 4.56 8.10 -12.84
CA LEU A 213 5.15 9.27 -12.22
C LEU A 213 4.42 10.52 -12.71
N THR A 214 4.60 11.63 -12.01
CA THR A 214 4.23 12.95 -12.50
C THR A 214 5.40 13.92 -12.28
N PRO A 215 5.65 14.85 -13.21
CA PRO A 215 6.69 15.87 -13.02
C PRO A 215 6.30 16.93 -11.98
N SER A 216 5.03 16.95 -11.54
CA SER A 216 4.50 17.94 -10.60
C SER A 216 4.21 17.32 -9.24
N LEU A 217 4.75 17.91 -8.17
CA LEU A 217 4.47 17.49 -6.80
C LEU A 217 2.97 17.60 -6.48
N SER A 218 2.32 18.72 -6.82
CA SER A 218 0.87 18.88 -6.67
C SER A 218 0.06 17.85 -7.45
N GLY A 219 0.55 17.43 -8.62
CA GLY A 219 -0.05 16.34 -9.40
C GLY A 219 -0.05 15.00 -8.65
N SER A 220 0.99 14.75 -7.85
CA SER A 220 1.17 13.48 -7.14
C SER A 220 0.22 13.33 -5.94
N ILE A 221 -0.27 14.45 -5.38
CA ILE A 221 -1.21 14.47 -4.25
C ILE A 221 -2.49 13.68 -4.59
N TRP A 222 -2.98 13.77 -5.82
CA TRP A 222 -4.16 13.04 -6.29
C TRP A 222 -4.00 11.51 -6.23
N TYR A 223 -2.75 11.03 -6.18
CA TYR A 223 -2.40 9.62 -6.09
C TYR A 223 -1.91 9.23 -4.70
N ALA A 224 -1.44 10.20 -3.91
CA ALA A 224 -1.07 10.02 -2.50
C ALA A 224 -2.33 9.93 -1.64
N ARG A 225 -2.66 8.72 -1.18
CA ARG A 225 -3.95 8.49 -0.50
C ARG A 225 -3.93 9.07 0.92
N PRO A 226 -4.93 9.88 1.31
CA PRO A 226 -5.11 10.31 2.69
C PRO A 226 -5.24 9.11 3.60
N HIS A 227 -4.41 9.06 4.64
CA HIS A 227 -4.41 7.97 5.61
C HIS A 227 -4.41 8.50 7.02
N HIS A 228 -5.44 8.18 7.78
CA HIS A 228 -5.45 8.36 9.22
C HIS A 228 -4.82 7.14 9.88
N MET A 229 -3.53 7.23 10.20
CA MET A 229 -2.71 6.08 10.63
C MET A 229 -2.16 6.17 12.04
N PHE A 230 -2.09 7.36 12.61
CA PHE A 230 -1.62 7.59 13.96
C PHE A 230 -2.77 8.08 14.84
N ASP A 231 -2.60 7.98 16.16
CA ASP A 231 -3.57 8.51 17.13
C ASP A 231 -3.38 10.03 17.34
N ASP A 232 -3.13 10.75 16.24
CA ASP A 232 -2.90 12.19 16.21
C ASP A 232 -4.06 12.96 15.56
N ALA A 233 -5.15 12.26 15.25
CA ALA A 233 -6.37 12.77 14.61
C ALA A 233 -6.17 13.38 13.20
N MET A 234 -5.00 13.17 12.59
CA MET A 234 -4.63 13.78 11.31
C MET A 234 -4.59 12.75 10.18
N TYR A 235 -4.96 13.19 8.97
CA TYR A 235 -4.68 12.42 7.77
C TYR A 235 -3.31 12.81 7.23
N HIS A 236 -2.57 11.82 6.76
CA HIS A 236 -1.24 12.00 6.23
C HIS A 236 -1.22 11.49 4.79
N ARG A 237 -0.39 12.11 3.94
CA ARG A 237 -0.15 11.67 2.56
C ARG A 237 1.32 11.40 2.35
N VAL A 238 1.64 10.33 1.63
CA VAL A 238 3.03 9.97 1.30
C VAL A 238 3.26 9.99 -0.21
N ILE A 239 4.36 10.64 -0.60
CA ILE A 239 4.81 10.81 -1.97
C ILE A 239 6.26 10.35 -2.03
N VAL A 240 6.60 9.54 -3.03
CA VAL A 240 7.98 9.12 -3.29
C VAL A 240 8.58 10.09 -4.32
N GLU A 241 9.68 10.73 -3.96
CA GLU A 241 10.48 11.53 -4.88
C GLU A 241 11.47 10.63 -5.61
N VAL A 242 11.53 10.76 -6.93
CA VAL A 242 12.38 9.94 -7.78
C VAL A 242 13.14 10.77 -8.81
N LEU A 243 14.24 10.20 -9.29
CA LEU A 243 14.82 10.53 -10.58
C LEU A 243 14.47 9.41 -11.56
N TYR A 244 14.17 9.76 -12.82
CA TYR A 244 13.84 8.78 -13.85
C TYR A 244 14.58 9.04 -15.18
N ASP A 245 14.83 7.96 -15.90
CA ASP A 245 15.47 7.99 -17.22
C ASP A 245 14.49 8.48 -18.29
N THR A 246 14.72 9.68 -18.82
CA THR A 246 13.86 10.27 -19.86
C THR A 246 13.90 9.51 -21.19
N SER A 247 14.98 8.76 -21.45
CA SER A 247 15.11 7.97 -22.69
C SER A 247 14.24 6.71 -22.68
N LYS A 248 13.80 6.27 -21.49
CA LYS A 248 12.95 5.09 -21.28
C LYS A 248 11.48 5.42 -21.07
N VAL A 249 11.07 6.68 -21.32
CA VAL A 249 9.67 7.10 -21.20
C VAL A 249 8.84 6.39 -22.26
N MET A 250 7.81 5.67 -21.80
CA MET A 250 6.88 4.97 -22.68
C MET A 250 5.92 5.97 -23.33
N PRO A 251 5.61 5.79 -24.63
CA PRO A 251 4.71 6.68 -25.33
C PRO A 251 3.28 6.53 -24.82
N LEU A 252 2.75 7.57 -24.19
CA LEU A 252 1.34 7.68 -23.79
C LEU A 252 0.55 8.46 -24.85
N LYS A 253 -0.74 8.19 -24.96
CA LYS A 253 -1.67 8.92 -25.85
C LYS A 253 -2.76 9.64 -25.06
N GLY A 254 -3.24 10.76 -25.59
CA GLY A 254 -4.40 11.49 -25.06
C GLY A 254 -4.16 12.20 -23.73
N LYS A 255 -5.23 12.39 -22.93
CA LYS A 255 -5.22 13.17 -21.68
C LYS A 255 -4.29 12.63 -20.59
N VAL A 256 -3.85 11.38 -20.69
CA VAL A 256 -2.92 10.76 -19.73
C VAL A 256 -1.48 11.25 -19.97
N ALA A 257 -1.10 11.44 -21.24
CA ALA A 257 0.23 11.89 -21.63
C ALA A 257 0.58 13.30 -21.13
N SER A 258 -0.42 14.13 -20.84
CA SER A 258 -0.20 15.47 -20.30
C SER A 258 -0.07 15.53 -18.78
N ARG A 259 -0.31 14.42 -18.07
CA ARG A 259 -0.39 14.39 -16.59
C ARG A 259 0.57 13.39 -15.95
N ALA A 260 0.96 12.36 -16.69
CA ALA A 260 1.78 11.27 -16.20
C ALA A 260 2.95 10.98 -17.14
N VAL A 261 4.03 10.52 -16.54
CA VAL A 261 5.18 9.88 -17.20
C VAL A 261 5.13 8.42 -16.80
N VAL A 262 5.27 7.52 -17.77
CA VAL A 262 5.30 6.07 -17.52
C VAL A 262 6.64 5.51 -17.96
N VAL A 263 7.29 4.78 -17.06
CA VAL A 263 8.61 4.18 -17.23
C VAL A 263 8.63 2.79 -16.60
N SER A 264 9.63 1.98 -16.91
CA SER A 264 9.82 0.68 -16.26
C SER A 264 10.48 0.85 -14.88
N SER A 265 10.35 -0.16 -14.02
CA SER A 265 10.94 -0.11 -12.67
C SER A 265 12.46 0.10 -12.66
N ASP A 266 13.18 -0.40 -13.68
CA ASP A 266 14.63 -0.26 -13.82
C ASP A 266 15.08 1.15 -14.27
N ALA A 267 14.12 2.03 -14.58
CA ALA A 267 14.33 3.39 -15.06
C ALA A 267 14.03 4.45 -13.99
N VAL A 268 13.90 4.04 -12.72
CA VAL A 268 13.48 4.89 -11.60
C VAL A 268 14.38 4.69 -10.40
N ALA A 269 14.96 5.78 -9.91
CA ALA A 269 15.78 5.82 -8.71
C ALA A 269 15.04 6.61 -7.62
N ILE A 270 14.80 5.99 -6.46
CA ILE A 270 14.20 6.67 -5.31
C ILE A 270 15.25 7.58 -4.68
N THR A 271 14.89 8.83 -4.44
CA THR A 271 15.81 9.84 -3.86
C THR A 271 15.36 10.30 -2.47
N GLY A 272 14.05 10.37 -2.25
CA GLY A 272 13.48 10.74 -0.96
C GLY A 272 12.01 10.41 -0.84
N ILE A 273 11.48 10.64 0.36
CA ILE A 273 10.07 10.54 0.68
C ILE A 273 9.61 11.92 1.14
N ILE A 274 8.53 12.38 0.54
CA ILE A 274 7.85 13.62 0.90
C ILE A 274 6.55 13.23 1.59
N ILE A 275 6.32 13.79 2.78
CA ILE A 275 5.10 13.57 3.55
C ILE A 275 4.39 14.90 3.76
N GLN A 276 3.07 14.90 3.61
CA GLN A 276 2.21 16.00 4.06
C GLN A 276 1.44 15.56 5.29
N PRO A 277 1.86 15.98 6.50
CA PRO A 277 1.07 15.81 7.70
C PRO A 277 -0.18 16.69 7.67
N ASN A 278 -1.24 16.24 8.34
CA ASN A 278 -2.50 17.00 8.45
C ASN A 278 -3.08 17.43 7.09
N SER A 279 -3.01 16.54 6.09
CA SER A 279 -3.54 16.71 4.73
C SER A 279 -4.84 15.90 4.57
N PRO A 280 -5.99 16.45 4.99
CA PRO A 280 -7.26 15.76 4.95
C PRO A 280 -7.76 15.49 3.53
N PRO A 281 -8.68 14.53 3.38
CA PRO A 281 -9.36 14.22 2.14
C PRO A 281 -10.35 15.31 1.71
N TYR A 282 -10.42 15.58 0.41
CA TYR A 282 -11.48 16.39 -0.18
C TYR A 282 -12.81 15.63 -0.27
N ALA A 283 -13.88 16.35 -0.61
CA ALA A 283 -15.19 15.73 -0.84
C ALA A 283 -15.12 14.75 -2.02
N GLY A 284 -15.59 13.52 -1.79
CA GLY A 284 -15.58 12.44 -2.78
C GLY A 284 -14.24 11.73 -2.96
N GLU A 285 -13.19 12.13 -2.26
CA GLU A 285 -11.87 11.50 -2.37
C GLU A 285 -11.83 10.15 -1.65
N GLU A 286 -11.16 9.16 -2.27
CA GLU A 286 -10.80 7.90 -1.62
C GLU A 286 -9.80 8.12 -0.49
N ARG A 287 -9.97 7.41 0.62
CA ARG A 287 -9.15 7.58 1.82
C ARG A 287 -9.19 6.38 2.74
N CYS A 288 -8.16 6.23 3.55
CA CYS A 288 -8.12 5.26 4.63
C CYS A 288 -8.51 5.95 5.95
N GLU A 289 -9.67 5.57 6.50
CA GLU A 289 -10.19 6.15 7.75
C GLU A 289 -9.41 5.68 8.99
N THR A 290 -8.70 4.56 8.86
CA THR A 290 -7.85 3.94 9.88
C THR A 290 -6.67 3.22 9.23
N PHE A 291 -5.65 2.88 10.03
CA PHE A 291 -4.58 1.97 9.63
C PHE A 291 -4.83 0.57 10.17
N ASP A 292 -4.96 -0.39 9.26
CA ASP A 292 -5.07 -1.82 9.55
C ASP A 292 -3.73 -2.49 9.22
N PRO A 293 -2.95 -2.93 10.22
CA PRO A 293 -1.66 -3.58 10.00
C PRO A 293 -1.74 -4.84 9.11
N SER A 294 -2.90 -5.48 8.98
CA SER A 294 -3.06 -6.66 8.11
C SER A 294 -3.07 -6.31 6.62
N LEU A 295 -3.23 -5.04 6.28
CA LEU A 295 -3.20 -4.53 4.90
C LEU A 295 -1.84 -3.97 4.51
N GLU A 296 -0.90 -3.84 5.44
CA GLU A 296 0.45 -3.37 5.15
C GLU A 296 1.24 -4.40 4.32
N VAL A 297 2.00 -3.93 3.33
CA VAL A 297 2.95 -4.78 2.60
C VAL A 297 4.17 -5.03 3.48
N ILE A 298 4.15 -6.13 4.22
CA ILE A 298 5.28 -6.55 5.05
C ILE A 298 6.28 -7.29 4.15
N PRO A 299 7.55 -6.85 4.05
CA PRO A 299 8.56 -7.58 3.31
C PRO A 299 8.74 -8.99 3.90
N ARG A 300 8.85 -10.01 3.04
CA ARG A 300 8.85 -11.43 3.44
C ARG A 300 9.84 -11.78 4.55
N GLN A 301 11.00 -11.12 4.60
CA GLN A 301 12.01 -11.32 5.63
C GLN A 301 11.54 -10.90 7.04
N PHE A 302 10.53 -10.04 7.12
CA PHE A 302 9.90 -9.56 8.35
C PHE A 302 8.52 -10.19 8.62
N GLU A 303 7.99 -11.02 7.71
CA GLU A 303 6.73 -11.73 7.97
C GLU A 303 6.84 -12.58 9.26
N PRO A 304 5.86 -12.50 10.19
CA PRO A 304 5.85 -13.32 11.38
C PRO A 304 5.92 -14.81 11.00
N ARG A 305 7.01 -15.49 11.38
CA ARG A 305 7.15 -16.92 11.12
C ARG A 305 5.97 -17.66 11.75
N ARG A 306 5.04 -18.13 10.91
CA ARG A 306 3.96 -19.00 11.36
C ARG A 306 4.61 -20.18 12.06
N ARG A 307 4.49 -20.26 13.39
CA ARG A 307 4.91 -21.43 14.16
C ARG A 307 4.28 -22.62 13.47
N ARG A 308 5.10 -23.47 12.83
CA ARG A 308 4.65 -24.74 12.27
C ARG A 308 3.89 -25.40 13.41
N ARG A 309 2.55 -25.46 13.32
CA ARG A 309 1.77 -26.33 14.20
C ARG A 309 2.43 -27.68 14.02
N LYS A 310 3.16 -28.16 15.03
CA LYS A 310 3.62 -29.54 15.08
C LYS A 310 2.37 -30.32 14.77
N ARG A 311 2.29 -30.92 13.58
CA ARG A 311 1.26 -31.91 13.27
C ARG A 311 1.36 -32.85 14.46
N ARG A 312 0.39 -32.78 15.38
CA ARG A 312 0.13 -33.87 16.31
C ARG A 312 0.02 -35.05 15.36
N ARG A 313 1.06 -35.89 15.30
CA ARG A 313 0.96 -37.19 14.67
C ARG A 313 -0.24 -37.80 15.37
N SER A 314 -1.33 -37.90 14.63
CA SER A 314 -2.61 -38.29 15.16
C SER A 314 -2.41 -39.64 15.83
N LYS A 315 -2.89 -39.78 17.06
CA LYS A 315 -3.04 -41.04 17.81
C LYS A 315 -3.64 -42.17 16.96
N SER A 316 -4.25 -41.85 15.82
CA SER A 316 -4.68 -42.79 14.77
C SER A 316 -3.58 -43.73 14.27
N ARG A 317 -2.31 -43.30 14.14
CA ARG A 317 -1.22 -44.22 13.73
C ARG A 317 -0.80 -45.18 14.84
N GLU A 318 -0.88 -44.76 16.10
CA GLU A 318 -0.64 -45.61 17.27
C GLU A 318 -1.78 -46.60 17.49
N LEU A 319 -3.03 -46.16 17.33
CA LEU A 319 -4.22 -47.02 17.38
C LEU A 319 -4.25 -48.06 16.24
N HIS A 320 -3.85 -47.68 15.02
CA HIS A 320 -3.73 -48.65 13.92
C HIS A 320 -2.57 -49.64 14.12
N ALA A 321 -1.47 -49.23 14.74
CA ALA A 321 -0.36 -50.13 15.07
C ALA A 321 -0.72 -51.10 16.21
N GLN A 322 -1.48 -50.65 17.21
CA GLN A 322 -1.99 -51.50 18.30
C GLN A 322 -3.07 -52.48 17.80
N ALA A 323 -3.99 -52.04 16.95
CA ALA A 323 -5.00 -52.92 16.35
C ALA A 323 -4.37 -54.01 15.46
N ALA A 324 -3.29 -53.68 14.72
CA ALA A 324 -2.58 -54.65 13.89
C ALA A 324 -1.78 -55.69 14.72
N GLN A 325 -1.42 -55.39 15.97
CA GLN A 325 -0.78 -56.36 16.86
C GLN A 325 -1.79 -57.33 17.48
N VAL A 326 -3.02 -56.88 17.79
CA VAL A 326 -4.09 -57.75 18.35
C VAL A 326 -4.55 -58.80 17.32
N VAL A 327 -4.70 -58.41 16.06
CA VAL A 327 -5.09 -59.35 14.98
C VAL A 327 -4.03 -60.44 14.75
N LYS A 328 -2.74 -60.11 14.93
CA LYS A 328 -1.64 -61.07 14.77
C LYS A 328 -1.52 -62.07 15.92
N SER A 329 -1.99 -61.72 17.12
CA SER A 329 -2.03 -62.64 18.26
C SER A 329 -3.21 -63.61 18.21
N GLU A 330 -4.32 -63.23 17.58
CA GLU A 330 -5.49 -64.13 17.43
C GLU A 330 -5.30 -65.19 16.32
N GLU A 331 -4.50 -64.90 15.28
CA GLU A 331 -4.17 -65.88 14.23
C GLU A 331 -3.15 -66.95 14.66
N CYS A 332 -2.44 -66.77 15.78
CA CYS A 332 -1.45 -67.75 16.25
C CYS A 332 -2.02 -68.77 17.27
N ASP A 333 -3.27 -68.63 17.71
CA ASP A 333 -3.86 -69.46 18.77
C ASP A 333 -5.01 -70.36 18.28
N SER A 334 -5.20 -70.51 16.97
CA SER A 334 -6.12 -71.49 16.37
C SER A 334 -5.37 -72.46 15.46
N GLY A 335 -4.61 -73.36 16.10
CA GLY A 335 -4.15 -74.58 15.45
C GLY A 335 -5.31 -75.55 15.19
N ALA A 336 -5.30 -76.14 13.99
CA ALA A 336 -6.03 -77.34 13.57
C ALA A 336 -7.57 -77.27 13.58
N ASP A 337 -8.21 -77.27 12.42
CA ASP A 337 -8.64 -78.48 11.70
C ASP A 337 -9.40 -78.09 10.41
N HIS A 338 -9.48 -79.02 9.46
CA HIS A 338 -10.32 -79.01 8.25
C HIS A 338 -9.84 -78.23 7.02
N ARG A 339 -9.12 -78.99 6.17
CA ARG A 339 -9.16 -78.85 4.71
C ARG A 339 -10.58 -79.17 4.23
N HIS A 340 -11.27 -78.20 3.64
CA HIS A 340 -12.16 -78.41 2.49
C HIS A 340 -12.43 -77.08 1.78
N ASP A 341 -11.92 -77.00 0.55
CA ASP A 341 -12.56 -76.43 -0.63
C ASP A 341 -13.77 -75.52 -0.43
N VAL A 342 -13.63 -74.19 -0.60
CA VAL A 342 -14.61 -73.34 -1.31
C VAL A 342 -13.91 -72.11 -1.88
N ARG A 343 -13.69 -72.13 -3.21
CA ARG A 343 -13.72 -70.93 -4.05
C ARG A 343 -15.15 -70.37 -4.04
N ARG A 344 -15.44 -69.33 -3.25
CA ARG A 344 -16.57 -68.39 -3.44
C ARG A 344 -16.45 -67.23 -2.45
N ASP A 345 -17.05 -66.10 -2.81
CA ASP A 345 -17.19 -64.89 -2.01
C ASP A 345 -16.00 -63.94 -1.83
N ARG A 346 -15.46 -63.49 -2.98
CA ARG A 346 -14.90 -62.13 -3.10
C ARG A 346 -15.98 -61.03 -3.31
N ARG A 347 -17.27 -61.35 -3.15
CA ARG A 347 -18.40 -60.40 -3.33
C ARG A 347 -19.08 -59.93 -2.03
N SER A 348 -18.68 -60.42 -0.85
CA SER A 348 -19.29 -60.03 0.44
C SER A 348 -18.61 -58.85 1.14
N LEU A 349 -17.34 -58.53 0.82
CA LEU A 349 -16.62 -57.40 1.44
C LEU A 349 -16.90 -56.04 0.80
N SER A 350 -17.45 -55.99 -0.42
CA SER A 350 -17.94 -54.74 -1.03
C SER A 350 -19.32 -54.33 -0.50
N ALA A 351 -20.15 -55.29 -0.07
CA ALA A 351 -21.46 -55.02 0.51
C ALA A 351 -21.38 -54.45 1.95
N LEU A 352 -20.43 -54.92 2.77
CA LEU A 352 -20.21 -54.40 4.12
C LEU A 352 -19.63 -52.97 4.15
N ARG A 353 -18.85 -52.59 3.12
CA ARG A 353 -18.35 -51.20 2.97
C ARG A 353 -19.42 -50.21 2.51
N ALA A 354 -20.45 -50.67 1.78
CA ALA A 354 -21.57 -49.83 1.35
C ALA A 354 -22.58 -49.58 2.48
N ALA A 355 -22.78 -50.55 3.38
CA ALA A 355 -23.69 -50.42 4.52
C ALA A 355 -23.20 -49.41 5.59
N PHE A 356 -21.89 -49.27 5.78
CA PHE A 356 -21.33 -48.35 6.78
C PHE A 356 -21.39 -46.86 6.35
N VAL A 357 -21.51 -46.59 5.05
CA VAL A 357 -21.60 -45.22 4.50
C VAL A 357 -23.04 -44.70 4.50
N GLN A 358 -24.06 -45.58 4.63
CA GLN A 358 -25.47 -45.18 4.73
C GLN A 358 -25.95 -44.88 6.18
N GLN A 359 -25.15 -45.15 7.21
CA GLN A 359 -25.59 -45.02 8.61
C GLN A 359 -25.17 -43.71 9.32
N LEU A 360 -24.51 -42.79 8.60
CA LEU A 360 -24.11 -41.47 9.12
C LEU A 360 -24.75 -40.28 8.40
N GLY A 361 -25.78 -40.51 7.58
CA GLY A 361 -26.52 -39.45 6.89
C GLY A 361 -28.01 -39.51 7.19
N THR A 362 -28.55 -38.40 7.70
CA THR A 362 -29.98 -38.08 7.93
C THR A 362 -30.53 -38.63 9.27
N HIS A 363 -30.96 -37.83 10.25
CA HIS A 363 -32.08 -36.88 10.22
C HIS A 363 -31.97 -35.82 11.37
N PRO A 364 -32.76 -34.72 11.31
CA PRO A 364 -32.71 -33.53 12.13
C PRO A 364 -33.72 -33.52 13.29
N ASP A 365 -33.63 -32.46 14.12
CA ASP A 365 -34.56 -31.99 15.16
C ASP A 365 -34.80 -33.01 16.31
N GLU A 366 -34.84 -32.66 17.60
CA GLU A 366 -35.57 -31.60 18.27
C GLU A 366 -35.21 -31.68 19.78
N PHE A 367 -35.73 -30.75 20.61
CA PHE A 367 -35.56 -30.53 22.06
C PHE A 367 -34.42 -29.59 22.48
N GLY A 368 -34.65 -28.38 22.98
CA GLY A 368 -35.90 -27.67 23.24
C GLY A 368 -35.69 -26.48 24.18
N ARG A 369 -36.38 -25.36 23.87
CA ARG A 369 -37.18 -24.51 24.78
C ARG A 369 -36.43 -23.80 25.95
N ARG A 370 -36.51 -22.49 26.17
CA ARG A 370 -37.61 -21.50 26.00
C ARG A 370 -37.08 -20.04 26.20
N PRO A 371 -37.94 -18.98 26.07
CA PRO A 371 -37.58 -17.67 25.53
C PRO A 371 -37.61 -16.53 26.56
N LEU A 372 -37.04 -15.37 26.19
CA LEU A 372 -37.34 -14.09 26.83
C LEU A 372 -37.72 -13.01 25.82
N GLN A 373 -39.04 -12.80 25.80
CA GLN A 373 -39.85 -11.61 25.53
C GLN A 373 -39.28 -10.43 24.72
N ARG A 374 -39.98 -10.17 23.60
CA ARG A 374 -40.18 -8.84 23.01
C ARG A 374 -40.91 -7.90 23.98
N ARG A 375 -40.44 -6.67 24.09
CA ARG A 375 -41.30 -5.50 24.34
C ARG A 375 -41.28 -4.58 23.12
N ARG A 376 -42.42 -4.50 22.44
CA ARG A 376 -42.85 -3.35 21.64
C ARG A 376 -43.68 -2.43 22.54
N ARG A 377 -43.43 -1.12 22.48
CA ARG A 377 -44.42 -0.04 22.63
C ARG A 377 -44.18 0.87 21.41
N ARG A 378 -45.09 0.88 20.43
CA ARG A 378 -46.32 1.68 20.30
C ARG A 378 -46.07 3.19 20.35
N SER A 379 -46.44 3.80 19.24
CA SER A 379 -46.63 5.21 18.89
C SER A 379 -47.68 5.93 19.75
N GLY A 380 -47.56 7.27 19.82
CA GLY A 380 -48.67 8.19 20.01
C GLY A 380 -48.33 9.49 20.76
N ALA A 381 -48.03 10.55 20.01
CA ALA A 381 -48.52 11.94 20.18
C ALA A 381 -47.92 12.78 19.05
#